data_AF-V4NXT0-F1
#
_entry.id   AF-V4NXT0-F1
#
_cell.length_a   1.000
_cell.length_b   1.000
_cell.length_c   1.000
_cell.angle_alpha   90.00
_cell.angle_beta   90.00
_cell.angle_gamma   90.00
#
_symmetry.space_group_name_H-M   'P 1'
#
loop_
_entity.id
_entity.type
_entity.pdbx_description
1 polymer ?
#
loop_
_entity_poly.entity_id
_entity_poly.type
_entity_poly.pdbx_seq_one_letter_code
_entity_poly.pdbx_strand_id
1 'polypeptide(L)'
;MPDSSPNAASRLYALAVARDTANLVDLDASLALARASARTLMALSPQAALLFKSFAQEEIDRLSLDCTEESEGTIAIVRETLNMV
;
A
#
# COMPACT_ATOMS: atom_id res chain seq x y z
N MET A 1 14.35 -43.70 -19.51
CA MET A 1 14.31 -42.25 -19.24
C MET A 1 13.17 -42.04 -18.26
N PRO A 2 13.42 -41.86 -16.95
CA PRO A 2 12.32 -41.67 -16.00
C PRO A 2 11.70 -40.31 -16.25
N ASP A 3 10.37 -40.33 -16.31
CA ASP A 3 9.48 -39.23 -16.65
C ASP A 3 9.83 -37.93 -15.91
N SER A 4 10.06 -36.88 -16.71
CA SER A 4 10.13 -35.48 -16.31
C SER A 4 8.75 -34.97 -15.86
N SER A 5 8.20 -35.57 -14.80
CA SER A 5 7.05 -34.99 -14.10
C SER A 5 7.52 -33.72 -13.39
N PRO A 6 6.86 -32.56 -13.59
CA PRO A 6 7.18 -31.37 -12.82
C PRO A 6 6.92 -31.70 -11.35
N ASN A 7 8.01 -31.76 -10.58
CA ASN A 7 8.04 -32.14 -9.18
C ASN A 7 6.90 -31.40 -8.44
N ALA A 8 6.09 -32.10 -7.66
CA ALA A 8 4.92 -31.51 -6.98
C ALA A 8 5.31 -30.25 -6.16
N ALA A 9 6.54 -30.24 -5.65
CA ALA A 9 7.16 -29.08 -5.00
C ALA A 9 7.20 -27.82 -5.89
N SER A 10 7.53 -27.95 -7.18
CA SER A 10 7.57 -26.83 -8.13
C SER A 10 6.18 -26.25 -8.40
N ARG A 11 5.14 -27.09 -8.43
CA ARG A 11 3.74 -26.63 -8.60
C ARG A 11 3.23 -25.90 -7.35
N LEU A 12 3.56 -26.41 -6.16
CA LEU A 12 3.21 -25.76 -4.90
C LEU A 12 3.93 -24.41 -4.74
N TYR A 13 5.20 -24.34 -5.13
CA TYR A 13 5.95 -23.08 -5.16
C TYR A 13 5.33 -22.06 -6.12
N ALA A 14 5.01 -22.46 -7.35
CA ALA A 14 4.36 -21.59 -8.32
C ALA A 14 3.00 -21.08 -7.82
N LEU A 15 2.23 -21.91 -7.11
CA LEU A 15 0.96 -21.52 -6.51
C LEU A 15 1.13 -20.53 -5.34
N ALA A 16 2.16 -20.73 -4.50
CA ALA A 16 2.49 -19.77 -3.45
C ALA A 16 2.86 -18.40 -4.03
N VAL A 17 3.71 -18.37 -5.07
CA VAL A 17 4.09 -17.14 -5.78
C VAL A 17 2.88 -16.47 -6.44
N ALA A 18 1.99 -17.25 -7.07
CA ALA A 18 0.76 -16.71 -7.67
C ALA A 18 -0.17 -16.08 -6.62
N ARG A 19 -0.25 -16.66 -5.41
CA ARG A 19 -1.03 -16.10 -4.31
C ARG A 19 -0.41 -14.82 -3.75
N ASP A 20 0.91 -14.81 -3.53
CA ASP A 20 1.61 -13.64 -3.02
C ASP A 20 1.51 -12.47 -4.01
N THR A 21 1.65 -12.75 -5.31
CA THR A 21 1.46 -11.73 -6.36
C THR A 21 0.02 -11.21 -6.42
N ALA A 22 -0.99 -12.06 -6.25
CA ALA A 22 -2.38 -11.61 -6.18
C ALA A 22 -2.62 -10.66 -4.97
N ASN A 23 -2.08 -10.99 -3.80
CA ASN A 23 -2.19 -10.14 -2.61
C ASN A 23 -1.51 -8.77 -2.82
N LEU A 24 -0.35 -8.73 -3.50
CA LEU A 24 0.34 -7.49 -3.84
C LEU A 24 -0.49 -6.62 -4.79
N VAL A 25 -1.10 -7.22 -5.81
CA VAL A 25 -1.98 -6.50 -6.75
C VAL A 25 -3.21 -5.93 -6.06
N ASP A 26 -3.84 -6.70 -5.16
CA ASP A 26 -4.99 -6.22 -4.38
C ASP A 26 -4.59 -5.07 -3.45
N LEU A 27 -3.41 -5.14 -2.84
CA LEU A 27 -2.87 -4.07 -2.01
C LEU A 27 -2.66 -2.78 -2.82
N ASP A 28 -2.00 -2.87 -3.97
CA ASP A 28 -1.76 -1.73 -4.85
C ASP A 28 -3.07 -1.12 -5.37
N ALA A 29 -4.05 -1.95 -5.74
CA ALA A 29 -5.36 -1.49 -6.17
C ALA A 29 -6.10 -0.77 -5.04
N SER A 30 -6.05 -1.30 -3.82
CA SER A 30 -6.66 -0.67 -2.63
C SER A 30 -6.02 0.68 -2.31
N LEU A 31 -4.69 0.76 -2.44
CA LEU A 31 -3.91 1.97 -2.21
C LEU A 31 -4.21 3.04 -3.29
N ALA A 32 -4.31 2.64 -4.55
CA ALA A 32 -4.71 3.52 -5.64
C ALA A 32 -6.12 4.09 -5.43
N LEU A 33 -7.07 3.24 -4.99
CA LEU A 33 -8.43 3.65 -4.68
C LEU A 33 -8.48 4.59 -3.47
N ALA A 34 -7.72 4.31 -2.41
CA ALA A 34 -7.61 5.19 -1.25
C ALA A 34 -7.06 6.56 -1.64
N ARG A 35 -6.01 6.61 -2.47
CA ARG A 35 -5.43 7.86 -3.00
C ARG A 35 -6.44 8.65 -3.84
N ALA A 36 -7.15 7.98 -4.75
CA ALA A 36 -8.17 8.62 -5.56
C ALA A 36 -9.30 9.19 -4.67
N SER A 37 -9.75 8.42 -3.69
CA SER A 37 -10.81 8.84 -2.75
C SER A 37 -10.37 10.00 -1.86
N ALA A 38 -9.12 10.00 -1.38
CA ALA A 38 -8.57 11.12 -0.63
C ALA A 38 -8.51 12.39 -1.50
N ARG A 39 -8.05 12.28 -2.75
CA ARG A 39 -8.06 13.42 -3.68
C ARG A 39 -9.44 13.95 -3.96
N THR A 40 -10.42 13.10 -4.23
CA THR A 40 -11.80 13.56 -4.48
C THR A 40 -12.39 14.23 -3.24
N LEU A 41 -12.18 13.67 -2.04
CA LEU A 41 -12.59 14.30 -0.78
C LEU A 41 -11.95 15.69 -0.58
N MET A 42 -10.64 15.80 -0.82
CA MET A 42 -9.92 17.06 -0.71
C MET A 42 -10.37 18.10 -1.75
N ALA A 43 -10.72 17.66 -2.96
CA ALA A 43 -11.22 18.53 -4.03
C ALA A 43 -12.65 19.03 -3.77
N LEU A 44 -13.49 18.22 -3.12
CA LEU A 44 -14.89 18.57 -2.84
C LEU A 44 -15.03 19.54 -1.65
N SER A 45 -14.12 19.49 -0.67
CA SER A 45 -14.18 20.34 0.53
C SER A 45 -12.80 20.81 0.99
N PRO A 46 -12.50 22.13 0.90
CA PRO A 46 -11.26 22.69 1.42
C PRO A 46 -11.06 22.46 2.92
N GLN A 47 -12.15 22.42 3.70
CA GLN A 47 -12.09 22.11 5.13
C GLN A 47 -11.75 20.64 5.40
N ALA A 48 -12.30 19.72 4.61
CA ALA A 48 -11.91 18.31 4.69
C ALA A 48 -10.43 18.12 4.31
N ALA A 49 -9.92 18.90 3.35
CA ALA A 49 -8.50 18.87 2.99
C ALA A 49 -7.58 19.35 4.12
N LEU A 50 -7.96 20.40 4.84
CA LEU A 50 -7.19 20.86 6.00
C LEU A 50 -7.17 19.81 7.13
N LEU A 51 -8.33 19.23 7.43
CA LEU A 51 -8.45 18.17 8.45
C LEU A 51 -7.68 16.90 8.06
N PHE A 52 -7.73 16.52 6.78
CA PHE A 52 -6.98 15.37 6.27
C PHE A 52 -5.47 15.60 6.35
N LYS A 53 -5.00 16.81 6.00
CA LYS A 53 -3.58 17.18 6.13
C LYS A 53 -3.11 17.17 7.58
N SER A 54 -3.90 17.69 8.52
CA SER A 54 -3.53 17.65 9.94
C SER A 54 -3.49 16.24 10.49
N PHE A 55 -4.47 15.41 10.13
CA PHE A 55 -4.52 14.00 10.54
C PHE A 55 -3.36 13.20 9.96
N ALA A 56 -3.05 13.40 8.68
CA ALA A 56 -1.93 12.74 8.02
C ALA A 56 -0.58 13.15 8.64
N GLN A 57 -0.44 14.41 9.07
CA GLN A 57 0.77 14.86 9.76
C GLN A 57 0.90 14.23 11.16
N GLU A 58 -0.19 14.16 11.93
CA GLU A 58 -0.20 13.48 13.23
C GLU A 58 0.17 12.00 13.09
N GLU A 59 -0.33 11.33 12.06
CA GLU A 59 0.00 9.93 11.79
C GLU A 59 1.47 9.76 11.37
N ILE A 60 2.03 10.69 10.57
CA ILE A 60 3.46 10.71 10.23
C ILE A 60 4.29 10.86 11.50
N ASP A 61 3.91 11.78 12.40
CA ASP A 61 4.64 12.02 13.64
C ASP A 61 4.59 10.78 14.54
N ARG A 62 3.42 10.10 14.63
CA ARG A 62 3.28 8.83 15.35
C ARG A 62 4.18 7.74 14.77
N LEU A 63 4.11 7.51 13.46
CA LEU A 63 4.92 6.50 12.77
C LEU A 63 6.42 6.81 12.87
N SER A 64 6.78 8.09 12.93
CA SER A 64 8.18 8.52 13.09
C SER A 64 8.73 8.17 14.47
N LEU A 65 7.89 7.99 15.49
CA LEU A 65 8.31 7.53 16.82
C LEU A 65 8.57 6.02 16.86
N ASP A 66 7.87 5.25 16.02
CA ASP A 66 8.02 3.79 15.97
C ASP A 66 9.37 3.36 15.37
N CYS A 67 10.01 4.21 14.54
CA CYS A 67 11.34 4.01 13.97
C CYS A 67 11.55 2.63 13.29
N THR A 68 10.50 2.05 12.70
CA THR A 68 10.58 0.78 11.97
C THR A 68 10.65 1.00 10.47
N GLU A 69 11.22 0.05 9.72
CA GLU A 69 11.26 0.10 8.24
C GLU A 69 9.85 0.15 7.63
N GLU A 70 8.89 -0.56 8.23
CA GLU A 70 7.48 -0.52 7.82
C GLU A 70 6.86 0.87 8.06
N SER A 71 7.22 1.51 9.17
CA SER A 71 6.79 2.88 9.48
C SER A 71 7.36 3.88 8.46
N GLU A 72 8.64 3.77 8.09
CA GLU A 72 9.26 4.63 7.07
C GLU A 72 8.60 4.47 5.70
N GLY A 73 8.32 3.23 5.27
CA GLY A 73 7.59 2.94 4.04
C GLY A 73 6.18 3.55 4.05
N THR A 74 5.48 3.42 5.17
CA THR A 74 4.13 3.99 5.34
C THR A 74 4.16 5.52 5.32
N ILE A 75 5.14 6.15 5.98
CA ILE A 75 5.35 7.61 5.94
C ILE A 75 5.57 8.10 4.50
N ALA A 76 6.38 7.38 3.71
CA ALA A 76 6.63 7.74 2.32
C ALA A 76 5.33 7.73 1.49
N ILE A 77 4.49 6.70 1.66
CA ILE A 77 3.19 6.57 0.99
C ILE A 77 2.24 7.72 1.36
N VAL A 78 2.16 8.07 2.64
CA VAL A 78 1.30 9.16 3.12
C VAL A 78 1.79 10.50 2.56
N ARG A 79 3.09 10.78 2.61
CA ARG A 79 3.69 12.00 2.04
C ARG A 79 3.47 12.12 0.54
N GLU A 80 3.63 11.04 -0.21
CA GLU A 80 3.35 11.03 -1.64
C GLU A 80 1.89 11.42 -1.92
N THR A 81 0.96 10.88 -1.13
CA THR A 81 -0.47 11.19 -1.26
C THR A 81 -0.76 12.67 -0.98
N LEU A 82 -0.07 13.28 -0.02
CA LEU A 82 -0.20 14.72 0.31
C LEU A 82 0.41 15.64 -0.75
N ASN A 83 1.51 15.22 -1.40
CA ASN A 83 2.24 16.01 -2.39
C ASN A 83 1.64 15.93 -3.82
N MET A 84 0.66 15.04 -4.04
CA MET A 84 -0.03 14.87 -5.32
C MET A 84 -1.27 15.76 -5.49
N VAL A 85 -1.47 16.74 -4.60
CA VAL A 85 -2.53 17.78 -4.66
C VAL A 85 -1.88 19.12 -4.96
#